data_AF-A0A3N8R0N6-F1
#
_entry.id   AF-A0A3N8R0N6-F1
#
_cell.length_a   1.000
_cell.length_b   1.000
_cell.length_c   1.000
_cell.angle_alpha   90.00
_cell.angle_beta   90.00
_cell.angle_gamma   90.00
#
_symmetry.space_group_name_H-M   'P 1'
#
loop_
_entity.id
_entity.type
_entity.pdbx_description
1 polymer ?
#
loop_
_entity_poly.entity_id
_entity_poly.type
_entity_poly.pdbx_seq_one_letter_code
_entity_poly.pdbx_strand_id
1 'polypeptide(L)' 'MNDIHDTLQSALAHHQAGRLAEAKTLYDAILTAQPGQPDALHFLGLLACQLKQYDAGIALMEQSL' A
#
# COMPACT_ATOMS: atom_id res chain seq x y z
N MET A 1 0.11 16.39 12.16
CA MET A 1 -0.76 15.22 11.98
C MET A 1 -0.74 14.98 10.48
N ASN A 2 -0.06 13.94 10.00
CA ASN A 2 0.03 13.71 8.55
C ASN A 2 -1.31 13.12 8.12
N ASP A 3 -2.00 13.75 7.18
CA ASP A 3 -3.27 13.24 6.68
C ASP A 3 -3.05 11.92 5.93
N ILE A 4 -4.09 11.10 5.83
CA ILE A 4 -4.04 9.82 5.09
C ILE A 4 -3.61 10.07 3.63
N HIS A 5 -4.04 11.20 3.05
CA HIS A 5 -3.67 11.63 1.72
C HIS A 5 -2.15 11.89 1.57
N ASP A 6 -1.56 12.70 2.45
CA ASP A 6 -0.12 12.98 2.42
C ASP A 6 0.72 11.70 2.60
N THR A 7 0.26 10.82 3.49
CA THR A 7 0.91 9.54 3.75
C THR A 7 0.85 8.64 2.52
N LEU A 8 -0.28 8.62 1.80
CA LEU A 8 -0.45 7.88 0.56
C LEU A 8 0.43 8.42 -0.56
N GLN A 9 0.54 9.75 -0.71
CA GLN A 9 1.43 10.37 -1.70
C GLN A 9 2.90 10.03 -1.43
N SER A 10 3.32 10.05 -0.16
CA SER A 10 4.66 9.62 0.22
C SER A 10 4.91 8.15 -0.09
N ALA A 11 3.96 7.26 0.24
CA ALA A 11 4.04 5.83 -0.07
C ALA A 11 4.24 5.60 -1.57
N LEU A 12 3.45 6.28 -2.40
CA LEU A 12 3.55 6.23 -3.86
C LEU A 12 4.90 6.73 -4.37
N ALA A 13 5.44 7.80 -3.80
CA ALA A 13 6.76 8.32 -4.18
C ALA A 13 7.90 7.34 -3.84
N HIS A 14 7.82 6.64 -2.70
CA HIS A 14 8.74 5.56 -2.36
C HIS A 14 8.58 4.38 -3.32
N HIS A 15 7.35 3.98 -3.61
CA HIS A 15 7.06 2.85 -4.52
C HIS A 15 7.65 3.11 -5.91
N GLN A 16 7.34 4.25 -6.51
CA GLN A 16 7.83 4.63 -7.84
C GLN A 16 9.36 4.68 -7.94
N ALA A 17 10.03 5.00 -6.83
CA ALA A 17 11.49 5.02 -6.76
C ALA A 17 12.12 3.64 -6.46
N GLY A 18 11.33 2.57 -6.42
CA GLY A 18 11.80 1.22 -6.09
C GLY A 18 12.11 1.01 -4.61
N ARG A 19 11.80 1.99 -3.75
CA ARG A 19 11.96 1.92 -2.28
C ARG A 19 10.77 1.18 -1.68
N LEU A 20 10.64 -0.10 -2.02
CA LEU A 20 9.47 -0.92 -1.73
C LEU A 20 9.28 -1.14 -0.22
N ALA A 21 10.35 -1.23 0.56
CA ALA A 21 10.26 -1.41 2.01
C ALA A 21 9.59 -0.18 2.66
N GLU A 22 10.05 1.03 2.35
CA GLU A 22 9.43 2.26 2.88
C GLU A 22 8.00 2.46 2.38
N ALA A 23 7.73 2.15 1.11
CA ALA A 23 6.37 2.20 0.56
C ALA A 23 5.44 1.27 1.36
N LYS A 24 5.85 0.03 1.61
CA LYS A 24 5.10 -0.93 2.40
C LYS A 24 4.81 -0.41 3.81
N THR A 25 5.80 0.15 4.51
CA THR A 25 5.62 0.72 5.84
C THR A 25 4.54 1.80 5.86
N LEU A 26 4.50 2.65 4.84
CA LEU A 26 3.51 3.73 4.75
C LEU A 26 2.11 3.20 4.39
N TYR A 27 2.00 2.21 3.50
CA TYR A 27 0.73 1.54 3.22
C TYR A 27 0.18 0.84 4.47
N ASP A 28 1.00 0.09 5.22
CA ASP A 28 0.59 -0.55 6.47
C ASP A 28 0.17 0.48 7.53
N ALA A 29 0.84 1.63 7.61
CA ALA A 29 0.46 2.70 8.53
C ALA A 29 -0.93 3.28 8.18
N ILE A 30 -1.22 3.47 6.89
CA ILE A 30 -2.54 3.90 6.42
C ILE A 30 -3.59 2.85 6.80
N LEU A 31 -3.34 1.56 6.58
CA LEU A 31 -4.27 0.49 6.91
C LEU A 31 -4.44 0.28 8.42
N THR A 32 -3.43 0.61 9.22
CA THR A 32 -3.57 0.62 10.68
C THR A 32 -4.53 1.73 11.14
N ALA A 33 -4.48 2.90 10.49
CA ALA A 33 -5.37 4.02 10.80
C ALA A 33 -6.77 3.85 10.17
N GLN A 34 -6.84 3.28 8.97
CA GLN A 34 -8.06 3.06 8.20
C GLN A 34 -7.98 1.69 7.47
N PRO A 35 -8.42 0.60 8.12
CA PRO A 35 -8.25 -0.76 7.60
C PRO A 35 -8.85 -1.04 6.22
N GLY A 36 -9.89 -0.30 5.83
CA GLY A 36 -10.57 -0.42 4.54
C GLY A 36 -10.21 0.69 3.55
N GLN A 37 -9.05 1.34 3.70
CA GLN A 37 -8.63 2.38 2.76
C GLN A 37 -8.32 1.73 1.40
N PRO A 38 -9.11 2.00 0.34
CA PRO A 38 -9.07 1.23 -0.91
C PRO A 38 -7.77 1.42 -1.70
N ASP A 39 -7.23 2.63 -1.79
CA ASP A 39 -5.97 2.91 -2.47
C ASP A 39 -4.78 2.20 -1.80
N ALA A 40 -4.72 2.23 -0.46
CA ALA A 40 -3.65 1.57 0.28
C ALA A 40 -3.70 0.05 0.13
N LEU A 41 -4.89 -0.55 0.15
CA LEU A 41 -5.09 -1.97 -0.15
C LEU A 41 -4.65 -2.31 -1.59
N HIS A 42 -5.07 -1.49 -2.57
CA HIS A 42 -4.73 -1.69 -3.96
C HIS A 42 -3.22 -1.64 -4.21
N PHE A 43 -2.55 -0.57 -3.74
CA PHE A 43 -1.12 -0.40 -3.97
C PHE A 43 -0.25 -1.37 -3.15
N LEU A 44 -0.67 -1.75 -1.95
CA LEU A 44 -0.01 -2.80 -1.19
C LEU A 44 -0.14 -4.16 -1.89
N GLY A 45 -1.30 -4.44 -2.50
CA GLY A 45 -1.51 -5.61 -3.34
C GLY A 45 -0.61 -5.62 -4.58
N LEU A 46 -0.50 -4.47 -5.26
CA LEU A 46 0.42 -4.30 -6.40
C LEU A 46 1.89 -4.47 -6.01
N LEU A 47 2.27 -4.01 -4.82
CA LEU A 47 3.60 -4.19 -4.25
C LEU A 47 3.88 -5.67 -3.96
N ALA A 48 2.94 -6.39 -3.34
CA ALA A 48 3.07 -7.83 -3.09
C ALA A 48 3.25 -8.62 -4.39
N CYS A 49 2.51 -8.28 -5.45
CA CYS A 49 2.68 -8.87 -6.78
C CYS A 49 4.07 -8.59 -7.38
N GLN A 50 4.64 -7.40 -7.20
CA GLN A 50 6.02 -7.08 -7.61
C GLN A 50 7.06 -7.94 -6.91
N LEU A 51 6.79 -8.31 -5.65
CA LEU A 51 7.62 -9.23 -4.86
C LEU A 51 7.31 -10.71 -5.13
N LYS A 52 6.48 -11.02 -6.15
CA LYS A 52 6.01 -12.37 -6.49
C LYS A 52 5.20 -13.06 -5.39
N GLN A 53 4.63 -12.29 -4.47
CA GLN A 53 3.74 -12.76 -3.40
C GLN A 53 2.28 -12.72 -3.90
N TYR A 54 1.99 -13.51 -4.94
CA TYR A 54 0.75 -13.36 -5.70
C TYR A 54 -0.51 -13.61 -4.86
N ASP A 55 -0.52 -14.63 -4.00
CA ASP A 55 -1.69 -14.94 -3.16
C ASP A 55 -2.05 -13.76 -2.23
N ALA A 56 -1.03 -13.18 -1.58
CA ALA A 56 -1.21 -12.00 -0.74
C ALA A 56 -1.64 -10.77 -1.56
N GLY A 57 -1.06 -10.58 -2.75
CA GLY A 57 -1.39 -9.48 -3.64
C GLY A 57 -2.84 -9.50 -4.11
N ILE A 58 -3.33 -10.66 -4.54
CA ILE A 58 -4.72 -10.86 -4.96
C ILE A 58 -5.68 -10.60 -3.79
N ALA A 59 -5.41 -11.19 -2.63
CA ALA A 59 -6.27 -11.00 -1.45
C ALA A 59 -6.39 -9.52 -1.05
N LEU A 60 -5.31 -8.74 -1.18
CA LEU A 60 -5.35 -7.30 -0.93
C LEU A 60 -6.13 -6.52 -2.00
N MET A 61 -5.97 -6.89 -3.27
CA MET A 61 -6.72 -6.27 -4.38
C MET A 61 -8.22 -6.54 -4.28
N GLU A 62 -8.63 -7.74 -3.86
CA GLU A 62 -10.04 -8.07 -3.63
C GLU A 62 -10.69 -7.21 -2.53
N GLN A 63 -9.91 -6.81 -1.53
CA GLN A 63 -10.37 -5.95 -0.44
C GLN A 63 -10.46 -4.47 -0.84
N SER A 64 -9.87 -4.05 -1.97
CA SER A 64 -9.87 -2.66 -2.44
C SER A 64 -11.14 -2.22 -3.19
N LEU A 65 -12.12 -3.13 -3.34
CA LEU A 65 -13.36 -2.95 -4.11
C LEU A 65 -14.51 -2.34 -3.30
#